data_AF-F4XCQ6-F1
#
_entry.id   AF-F4XCQ6-F1
#
_cell.length_a   1.000
_cell.length_b   1.000
_cell.length_c   1.000
_cell.angle_alpha   90.00
_cell.angle_beta   90.00
_cell.angle_gamma   90.00
#
_symmetry.space_group_name_H-M   'P 1'
#
loop_
_entity.id
_entity.type
_entity.pdbx_description
1 polymer ?
#
loop_
_entity_poly.entity_id
_entity_poly.type
_entity_poly.pdbx_seq_one_letter_code
_entity_poly.pdbx_strand_id
1 'polypeptide(L)' 'MNNERNNTTAGGIGFCGLLAVAFIVLKLTGVINWSWLWVLAPIWIPTAITLAIIVIVLVAILVRELTKGGRP' A
#
# COMPACT_ATOMS: atom_id res chain seq x y z
N MET A 1 31.06 0.55 -33.98
CA MET A 1 30.49 1.41 -32.92
C MET A 1 29.24 0.76 -32.35
N ASN A 2 29.24 0.50 -31.05
CA ASN A 2 28.17 -0.06 -30.26
C ASN A 2 27.46 1.08 -29.52
N ASN A 3 26.24 1.41 -29.94
CA ASN A 3 25.43 2.46 -29.31
C ASN A 3 24.76 1.90 -28.05
N GLU A 4 25.41 2.06 -26.90
CA GLU A 4 24.78 1.87 -25.60
C GLU A 4 23.75 2.99 -25.38
N ARG A 5 22.47 2.67 -25.55
CA ARG A 5 21.38 3.56 -25.15
C ARG A 5 21.30 3.53 -23.63
N ASN A 6 21.89 4.53 -23.00
CA ASN A 6 21.71 4.83 -21.59
C ASN A 6 20.26 5.31 -21.34
N ASN A 7 19.38 4.35 -21.07
CA ASN A 7 18.06 4.63 -20.50
C ASN A 7 18.23 5.03 -19.03
N THR A 8 18.66 6.26 -18.81
CA THR A 8 18.67 6.94 -17.50
C THR A 8 17.22 7.07 -17.05
N THR A 9 16.75 6.11 -16.25
CA THR A 9 15.46 6.23 -15.59
C THR A 9 15.61 7.34 -14.55
N ALA A 10 15.20 8.55 -14.91
CA ALA A 10 15.09 9.66 -13.98
C ALA A 10 14.04 9.29 -12.93
N GLY A 11 14.49 8.73 -11.81
CA GLY A 11 13.67 8.43 -10.63
C GLY A 11 13.24 9.72 -9.96
N GLY A 12 12.33 10.46 -10.60
CA GLY A 12 11.60 11.54 -9.97
C GLY A 12 10.70 10.99 -8.88
N ILE A 13 10.47 11.76 -7.82
CA ILE A 13 9.45 11.47 -6.80
C ILE A 13 8.16 11.13 -7.54
N GLY A 14 7.76 9.86 -7.49
CA GLY A 14 6.52 9.43 -8.14
C GLY A 14 5.34 10.22 -7.59
N PHE A 15 4.25 10.30 -8.36
CA PHE A 15 3.02 10.99 -7.94
C PHE A 15 2.60 10.70 -6.48
N CYS A 16 2.83 9.45 -6.03
CA CYS A 16 2.63 9.01 -4.65
C CYS A 16 3.45 9.81 -3.61
N GLY A 17 4.73 10.09 -3.88
CA GLY A 17 5.58 10.87 -2.98
C GLY A 17 5.21 12.35 -2.93
N LEU A 18 4.79 12.95 -4.06
CA LEU A 18 4.23 14.31 -4.07
C LEU A 18 2.91 14.39 -3.29
N LEU A 19 2.03 13.39 -3.44
CA LEU A 19 0.82 13.27 -2.62
C LEU A 19 1.17 13.16 -1.14
N ALA A 20 2.13 12.30 -0.77
CA ALA A 20 2.56 12.13 0.61
C ALA A 20 3.05 13.45 1.21
N VAL A 21 3.89 14.19 0.49
CA VAL A 21 4.37 15.52 0.93
C VAL A 21 3.22 16.53 1.01
N ALA A 22 2.30 16.57 0.04
CA ALA A 22 1.14 17.47 0.06
C ALA A 22 0.22 17.20 1.26
N PHE A 23 -0.03 15.93 1.61
CA PHE A 23 -0.80 15.54 2.80
C PHE A 23 -0.10 15.94 4.11
N ILE A 24 1.24 15.86 4.17
CA ILE A 24 2.04 16.32 5.32
C ILE A 24 1.93 17.86 5.47
N VAL A 25 2.05 18.61 4.37
CA VAL A 25 1.99 20.07 4.37
C VAL A 25 0.59 20.58 4.75
N LEU A 26 -0.48 19.96 4.24
CA LEU A 26 -1.87 20.34 4.56
C LEU A 26 -2.19 20.11 6.05
N LYS A 27 -1.60 19.08 6.68
CA LYS A 27 -1.73 18.85 8.12
C LYS A 27 -1.00 19.92 8.94
N LEU A 28 0.19 20.32 8.51
CA LEU A 28 1.03 21.31 9.21
C LEU A 28 0.51 22.74 9.08
N THR A 29 -0.15 23.07 7.96
CA THR A 29 -0.81 24.38 7.77
C THR A 29 -2.09 24.56 8.60
N GLY A 30 -2.46 23.57 9.43
CA GLY A 30 -3.50 23.72 10.44
C GLY A 30 -4.92 23.86 9.88
N VAL A 31 -5.10 23.61 8.57
CA VAL A 31 -6.40 23.70 7.90
C VAL A 31 -7.37 22.61 8.39
N ILE A 32 -6.86 21.52 8.97
CA ILE A 32 -7.66 20.39 9.44
C ILE A 32 -7.07 19.80 10.75
N ASN A 33 -7.83 19.84 11.86
CA ASN A 33 -7.51 19.21 13.15
C ASN A 33 -7.84 17.70 13.16
N TRP A 34 -7.47 17.00 12.09
CA TRP A 34 -7.91 15.63 11.85
C TRP A 34 -6.86 14.60 12.26
N SER A 35 -7.35 13.39 12.55
CA SER A 35 -6.52 12.29 13.02
C SER A 35 -5.53 11.87 11.94
N TRP A 36 -4.29 11.63 12.35
CA TRP A 36 -3.17 11.30 11.45
C TRP A 36 -3.42 10.05 10.59
N LEU A 37 -4.36 9.19 11.02
CA LEU A 37 -4.87 8.05 10.26
C LEU A 37 -5.35 8.41 8.85
N TRP A 38 -5.95 9.58 8.64
CA TRP A 38 -6.40 10.00 7.30
C TRP A 38 -5.31 10.66 6.46
N VAL A 39 -4.29 11.26 7.09
CA VAL A 39 -3.08 11.73 6.39
C VAL A 39 -2.29 10.55 5.83
N LEU A 40 -2.31 9.41 6.53
CA LEU A 40 -1.78 8.16 6.00
C LEU A 40 -2.76 7.46 5.06
N ALA A 41 -4.00 7.92 4.82
CA ALA A 41 -4.95 7.23 3.93
C ALA A 41 -4.33 6.74 2.60
N PRO A 42 -3.51 7.54 1.87
CA PRO A 42 -2.81 7.05 0.67
C PRO A 42 -1.84 5.88 0.94
N ILE A 43 -1.25 5.79 2.14
CA ILE A 43 -0.43 4.66 2.61
C ILE A 43 -1.31 3.50 3.12
N TRP A 44 -2.43 3.78 3.78
CA TRP A 44 -3.34 2.76 4.33
C TRP A 44 -4.08 2.01 3.22
N ILE A 45 -4.37 2.61 2.08
CA ILE A 45 -5.03 1.91 0.95
C ILE A 45 -4.25 0.64 0.56
N PRO A 46 -2.95 0.70 0.20
CA PRO A 46 -2.19 -0.51 -0.12
C PRO A 46 -2.05 -1.44 1.10
N THR A 47 -1.82 -0.91 2.31
CA THR A 47 -1.70 -1.74 3.52
C THR A 47 -2.99 -2.51 3.84
N ALA A 48 -4.15 -1.87 3.70
CA ALA A 48 -5.46 -2.47 3.94
C ALA A 48 -5.77 -3.54 2.90
N ILE A 49 -5.45 -3.30 1.62
CA ILE A 49 -5.60 -4.30 0.57
C ILE A 49 -4.73 -5.53 0.87
N THR A 50 -3.45 -5.33 1.20
CA THR A 50 -2.55 -6.43 1.56
C THR A 50 -3.04 -7.21 2.78
N LEU A 51 -3.47 -6.50 3.83
CA LEU A 51 -4.01 -7.13 5.05
C LEU A 51 -5.27 -7.94 4.76
N ALA A 52 -6.20 -7.39 3.96
CA ALA A 52 -7.41 -8.09 3.56
C ALA A 52 -7.10 -9.38 2.78
N ILE A 53 -6.16 -9.34 1.85
CA ILE A 53 -5.71 -10.53 1.10
C ILE A 53 -5.13 -11.58 2.05
N ILE A 54 -4.27 -11.18 2.99
CA ILE A 54 -3.68 -12.10 3.98
C ILE A 54 -4.76 -12.78 4.80
N VAL A 55 -5.75 -12.02 5.29
CA VAL A 55 -6.87 -12.57 6.06
C VAL A 55 -7.69 -13.56 5.25
N ILE A 56 -8.03 -13.22 4.00
CA ILE A 56 -8.78 -14.13 3.10
C ILE A 56 -8.02 -15.43 2.86
N VAL A 57 -6.71 -15.35 2.61
CA VAL A 57 -5.85 -16.53 2.40
C VAL A 57 -5.79 -17.39 3.66
N LEU A 58 -5.61 -16.77 4.83
CA LEU A 58 -5.55 -17.47 6.10
C LEU A 58 -6.86 -18.23 6.39
N VAL A 59 -8.01 -17.56 6.18
CA VAL A 59 -9.33 -18.19 6.33
C VAL A 59 -9.50 -19.32 5.32
N ALA A 60 -9.10 -19.13 4.06
CA ALA A 60 -9.20 -20.17 3.04
C ALA A 60 -8.35 -21.41 3.38
N ILE A 61 -7.14 -21.22 3.92
CA ILE A 61 -6.29 -22.33 4.38
C ILE A 61 -6.96 -23.03 5.57
N LEU A 62 -7.42 -22.29 6.57
CA LEU A 62 -8.09 -22.88 7.73
C LEU A 62 -9.32 -23.70 7.34
N VAL A 63 -10.14 -23.19 6.41
CA VAL A 63 -11.29 -23.91 5.88
C VAL A 63 -10.85 -25.17 5.11
N ARG A 64 -9.74 -25.11 4.36
CA ARG A 64 -9.18 -26.29 3.67
C ARG A 64 -8.69 -27.34 4.65
N GLU A 65 -8.05 -26.95 5.74
CA GLU A 65 -7.59 -27.87 6.78
C GLU A 65 -8.78 -28.53 7.50
N LEU A 66 -9.81 -27.74 7.85
CA LEU A 66 -11.04 -28.28 8.44
C LEU A 66 -11.81 -29.22 7.49
N THR A 67 -11.84 -28.92 6.19
CA THR A 67 -12.51 -29.78 5.20
C THR A 67 -11.69 -31.02 4.81
N LYS A 68 -10.35 -30.99 4.96
CA LYS A 68 -9.51 -32.20 4.81
C LYS A 68 -9.55 -33.10 6.04
N GLY A 69 -9.59 -32.54 7.25
CA GLY A 69 -9.67 -33.30 8.50
C GLY A 69 -11.02 -33.97 8.75
N GLY A 70 -12.07 -33.57 8.02
CA GLY A 70 -13.43 -34.08 8.15
C GLY A 70 -13.85 -35.18 7.17
N ARG A 71 -12.94 -35.75 6.38
CA ARG A 71 -13.24 -36.95 5.57
C ARG A 71 -12.85 -38.22 6.36
N PRO A 72 -13.81 -38.95 6.97
CA PRO A 72 -13.59 -40.32 7.42
C PRO A 72 -13.34 -41.27 6.23
#